data_AF-A0A0K1ED82-F1
#
_entry.id   AF-A0A0K1ED82-F1
#
_cell.length_a   1.000
_cell.length_b   1.000
_cell.length_c   1.000
_cell.angle_alpha   90.00
_cell.angle_beta   90.00
_cell.angle_gamma   90.00
#
_symmetry.space_group_name_H-M   'P 1'
#
loop_
_entity.id
_entity.type
_entity.pdbx_description
1 polymer ?
#
loop_
_entity_poly.entity_id
_entity_poly.type
_entity_poly.pdbx_seq_one_letter_code
_entity_poly.pdbx_strand_id
1 'polypeptide(L)'
;MNPTTYEGAFAELPPPGYHVISRLEPAGAAPLSIDVIKLPVLERRGRELVCEYENLTDDIHDELAVALIIDVILGEFTDHYYRDQVDTISFINQQTLTRRTMPYPR
;
A
#
# COMPACT_ATOMS: atom_id res chain seq x y z
N MET A 1 24.62 1.69 6.13
CA MET A 1 23.46 0.90 5.66
C MET A 1 22.60 1.87 4.88
N ASN A 2 22.37 1.65 3.60
CA ASN A 2 21.34 2.42 2.89
C ASN A 2 20.00 2.01 3.50
N PRO A 3 19.18 2.96 3.99
CA PRO A 3 17.85 2.62 4.50
C PRO A 3 17.06 1.98 3.35
N THR A 4 16.35 0.89 3.65
CA THR A 4 15.39 0.30 2.70
C THR A 4 14.41 1.39 2.28
N THR A 5 14.36 1.69 0.98
CA THR A 5 13.49 2.72 0.43
C THR A 5 12.32 2.05 -0.27
N TYR A 6 11.11 2.52 0.00
CA TYR A 6 9.87 2.05 -0.61
C TYR A 6 9.25 3.19 -1.41
N GLU A 7 8.63 2.88 -2.54
CA GLU A 7 7.97 3.84 -3.41
C GLU A 7 6.58 3.36 -3.78
N GLY A 8 5.64 4.30 -3.90
CA GLY A 8 4.27 4.03 -4.32
C GLY A 8 4.05 4.38 -5.78
N ALA A 9 3.29 3.55 -6.49
CA ALA A 9 2.90 3.83 -7.87
C ALA A 9 1.46 3.36 -8.16
N PHE A 10 0.91 3.80 -9.30
CA PHE A 10 -0.33 3.28 -9.86
C PHE A 10 -0.02 2.58 -11.20
N ALA A 11 -0.43 1.32 -11.30
CA ALA A 11 -0.28 0.49 -12.49
C ALA A 11 -1.63 0.37 -13.21
N GLU A 12 -1.69 0.82 -14.47
CA GLU A 12 -2.93 0.77 -15.27
C GLU A 12 -3.20 -0.61 -15.90
N LEU A 13 -2.21 -1.51 -15.92
CA LEU A 13 -2.29 -2.81 -16.59
C LEU A 13 -1.89 -3.99 -15.68
N PRO A 14 -2.59 -5.14 -15.79
CA PRO A 14 -3.86 -5.32 -16.52
C PRO A 14 -5.02 -4.57 -15.83
N PRO A 15 -6.05 -4.13 -16.58
CA PRO A 15 -7.22 -3.51 -15.97
C PRO A 15 -8.03 -4.55 -15.14
N PRO A 16 -8.64 -4.15 -14.01
CA PRO A 16 -8.60 -2.81 -13.41
C PRO A 16 -7.21 -2.45 -12.86
N GLY A 17 -6.82 -1.19 -13.01
CA GLY A 17 -5.55 -0.70 -12.47
C GLY A 17 -5.49 -0.82 -10.95
N TYR A 18 -4.27 -0.81 -10.40
CA TYR A 18 -4.00 -1.04 -8.98
C TYR A 18 -2.88 -0.14 -8.48
N HIS A 19 -2.87 0.12 -7.16
CA HIS A 19 -1.69 0.71 -6.54
C HIS A 19 -0.67 -0.37 -6.19
N VAL A 20 0.61 0.00 -6.18
CA VAL A 20 1.70 -0.91 -5.84
C VAL A 20 2.71 -0.20 -4.96
N ILE A 21 3.30 -0.93 -4.03
CA ILE A 21 4.46 -0.50 -3.26
C ILE A 21 5.64 -1.34 -3.71
N SER A 22 6.72 -0.69 -4.10
CA SER A 22 7.94 -1.32 -4.58
C SER A 22 9.10 -0.99 -3.65
N ARG A 23 9.97 -1.97 -3.39
CA ARG A 23 11.23 -1.79 -2.66
C ARG A 23 12.35 -1.52 -3.65
N LEU A 24 13.14 -0.49 -3.38
CA LEU A 24 14.38 -0.23 -4.11
C LEU A 24 15.52 -1.03 -3.50
N GLU A 25 16.06 -1.97 -4.28
CA GLU A 25 17.24 -2.73 -3.92
C GLU A 25 18.49 -2.17 -4.61
N PRO A 26 19.64 -2.12 -3.93
CA PRO A 26 20.89 -1.70 -4.54
C PRO A 26 21.34 -2.76 -5.56
N ALA A 27 21.05 -2.51 -6.84
CA ALA A 27 21.59 -3.27 -7.96
C ALA A 27 22.63 -2.40 -8.70
N GLY A 28 23.81 -2.98 -8.96
CA GLY A 28 25.05 -2.27 -9.30
C GLY A 28 24.91 -0.93 -10.04
N ALA A 29 24.35 -0.92 -11.24
CA ALA A 29 24.28 0.29 -12.09
C ALA A 29 22.99 1.12 -11.94
N ALA A 30 21.90 0.53 -11.46
CA ALA A 30 20.62 1.19 -11.24
C ALA A 30 19.84 0.43 -10.16
N PRO A 31 19.19 1.11 -9.20
CA PRO A 31 18.36 0.44 -8.21
C PRO A 31 17.32 -0.46 -8.88
N LEU A 32 17.22 -1.70 -8.43
CA LEU A 32 16.18 -2.61 -8.89
C LEU A 32 14.93 -2.35 -8.06
N SER A 33 13.82 -2.01 -8.74
CA SER A 33 12.52 -1.89 -8.10
C SER A 33 11.82 -3.24 -8.10
N ILE A 34 11.44 -3.73 -6.92
CA ILE A 34 10.73 -5.00 -6.74
C ILE A 34 9.39 -4.70 -6.08
N ASP A 35 8.30 -5.06 -6.74
CA ASP A 35 6.97 -4.92 -6.17
C ASP A 35 6.81 -5.86 -4.98
N VAL A 36 6.46 -5.30 -3.82
CA VAL A 36 6.36 -6.05 -2.56
C VAL A 36 4.93 -6.11 -2.02
N ILE A 37 4.08 -5.13 -2.35
CA ILE A 37 2.66 -5.09 -1.98
C ILE A 37 1.84 -4.61 -3.17
N LYS A 38 0.77 -5.33 -3.48
CA LYS A 38 -0.22 -4.94 -4.48
C LYS A 38 -1.52 -4.53 -3.79
N LEU A 39 -2.12 -3.42 -4.21
CA LEU A 39 -3.37 -2.89 -3.68
C LEU A 39 -4.41 -2.78 -4.82
N PRO A 40 -5.12 -3.87 -5.13
CA PRO A 40 -6.14 -3.86 -6.18
C PRO A 40 -7.36 -3.00 -5.84
N VAL A 41 -7.62 -2.73 -4.56
CA VAL A 41 -8.76 -1.91 -4.12
C VAL A 41 -8.27 -0.85 -3.16
N LEU A 42 -8.50 0.41 -3.54
CA LEU A 42 -8.36 1.56 -2.66
C LEU A 42 -9.54 2.51 -2.90
N GLU A 43 -10.64 2.25 -2.19
CA GLU A 43 -11.93 2.85 -2.54
C GLU A 43 -12.69 3.35 -1.31
N ARG A 44 -13.29 4.52 -1.45
CA ARG A 44 -14.15 5.08 -0.41
C ARG A 44 -15.54 4.45 -0.47
N ARG A 45 -15.99 3.88 0.65
CA ARG A 45 -17.35 3.39 0.86
C ARG A 45 -17.99 4.18 2.00
N GLY A 46 -18.74 5.23 1.65
CA GLY A 46 -19.28 6.16 2.65
C GLY A 46 -18.16 6.97 3.31
N ARG A 47 -18.01 6.85 4.64
CA ARG A 47 -16.93 7.46 5.44
C ARG A 47 -15.84 6.45 5.83
N GLU A 48 -15.80 5.29 5.18
CA GLU A 48 -14.75 4.28 5.33
C GLU A 48 -13.90 4.22 4.05
N LEU A 49 -12.57 4.17 4.18
CA LEU A 49 -11.68 3.78 3.10
C LEU A 49 -11.44 2.27 3.16
N VAL A 50 -11.72 1.56 2.08
CA VAL A 50 -11.45 0.12 1.97
C VAL A 50 -10.18 -0.07 1.17
N CYS A 51 -9.21 -0.75 1.79
CA CYS A 51 -7.93 -1.10 1.23
C CYS A 51 -7.80 -2.63 1.21
N GLU A 52 -7.91 -3.23 0.04
CA GLU A 52 -7.60 -4.65 -0.16
C GLU A 52 -6.19 -4.78 -0.73
N TYR A 53 -5.38 -5.69 -0.18
CA TYR A 53 -3.98 -5.83 -0.56
C TYR A 53 -3.50 -7.28 -0.56
N GLU A 54 -2.41 -7.53 -1.29
CA GLU A 54 -1.68 -8.80 -1.38
C GLU A 54 -0.20 -8.54 -1.08
N ASN A 55 0.43 -9.39 -0.27
CA ASN A 55 1.88 -9.38 -0.07
C ASN A 55 2.53 -10.22 -1.17
N LEU A 56 3.42 -9.62 -1.94
CA LEU A 56 4.08 -10.26 -3.08
C LEU A 56 5.39 -10.96 -2.71
N THR A 57 5.90 -10.70 -1.49
CA THR A 57 7.16 -11.22 -0.98
C THR A 57 6.99 -11.70 0.46
N ASP A 58 7.70 -12.76 0.84
CA ASP A 58 7.51 -13.47 2.11
C ASP A 58 8.00 -12.66 3.33
N ASP A 59 8.85 -11.66 3.13
CA ASP A 59 9.35 -10.80 4.21
C ASP A 59 8.38 -9.68 4.59
N ILE A 60 7.30 -9.48 3.83
CA ILE A 60 6.22 -8.56 4.16
C ILE A 60 5.11 -9.30 4.91
N HIS A 61 4.99 -8.99 6.20
CA HIS A 61 3.86 -9.42 7.04
C HIS A 61 2.83 -8.30 7.21
N ASP A 62 1.61 -8.65 7.64
CA ASP A 62 0.45 -7.74 7.69
C ASP A 62 0.72 -6.41 8.42
N GLU A 63 1.42 -6.42 9.54
CA GLU A 63 1.74 -5.18 10.27
C GLU A 63 2.66 -4.25 9.47
N LEU A 64 3.67 -4.80 8.80
CA LEU A 64 4.57 -4.03 7.95
C LEU A 64 3.83 -3.55 6.69
N ALA A 65 2.99 -4.39 6.09
CA ALA A 65 2.17 -4.00 4.95
C ALA A 65 1.27 -2.82 5.28
N VAL A 66 0.55 -2.87 6.41
CA VAL A 66 -0.30 -1.77 6.87
C VAL A 66 0.50 -0.48 7.07
N ALA A 67 1.68 -0.55 7.70
CA ALA A 67 2.54 0.61 7.89
C ALA A 67 2.96 1.23 6.55
N LEU A 68 3.46 0.40 5.62
CA LEU A 68 3.89 0.86 4.29
C LEU A 68 2.73 1.45 3.47
N ILE A 69 1.53 0.86 3.54
CA ILE A 69 0.36 1.42 2.85
C ILE A 69 0.02 2.81 3.40
N ILE A 70 0.07 3.00 4.72
CA ILE A 70 -0.21 4.29 5.35
C ILE A 70 0.83 5.32 4.91
N ASP A 71 2.11 5.00 5.04
CA ASP A 71 3.18 5.97 4.82
C ASP A 71 3.37 6.27 3.33
N VAL A 72 3.48 5.22 2.51
CA VAL A 72 3.86 5.33 1.09
C VAL A 72 2.65 5.66 0.21
N ILE A 73 1.54 4.93 0.34
CA ILE A 73 0.38 5.15 -0.55
C ILE A 73 -0.48 6.31 -0.04
N LEU A 74 -0.92 6.26 1.22
CA LEU A 74 -1.84 7.25 1.76
C LEU A 74 -1.16 8.57 2.14
N GLY A 75 0.12 8.51 2.52
CA GLY A 75 0.95 9.67 2.80
C GLY A 75 1.54 10.24 1.52
N GLU A 76 2.62 9.63 1.04
CA GLU A 76 3.47 10.21 0.00
C GLU A 76 2.81 10.22 -1.38
N PHE A 77 2.29 9.08 -1.86
CA PHE A 77 1.81 8.95 -3.24
C PHE A 77 0.50 9.70 -3.49
N THR A 78 -0.45 9.62 -2.55
CA THR A 78 -1.75 10.31 -2.69
C THR A 78 -1.80 11.67 -2.02
N ASP A 79 -0.72 12.12 -1.37
CA ASP A 79 -0.64 13.39 -0.63
C ASP A 79 -1.83 13.58 0.33
N HIS A 80 -2.12 12.54 1.12
CA HIS A 80 -3.21 12.52 2.10
C HIS A 80 -4.62 12.83 1.55
N TYR A 81 -4.86 12.57 0.26
CA TYR A 81 -6.11 12.89 -0.44
C TYR A 81 -7.40 12.51 0.31
N TYR A 82 -7.41 11.39 1.05
CA TYR A 82 -8.61 10.89 1.73
C TYR A 82 -8.82 11.47 3.13
N ARG A 83 -7.89 12.24 3.70
CA ARG A 83 -7.86 12.66 5.11
C ARG A 83 -9.15 13.29 5.62
N ASP A 84 -9.79 14.13 4.81
CA ASP A 84 -11.03 14.83 5.19
C ASP A 84 -12.31 14.10 4.72
N GLN A 85 -12.16 13.01 3.97
CA GLN A 85 -13.26 12.30 3.32
C GLN A 85 -13.72 11.07 4.11
N VAL A 86 -12.86 10.52 4.97
CA VAL A 86 -13.11 9.26 5.70
C VAL A 86 -12.77 9.39 7.18
N ASP A 87 -13.45 8.61 8.01
CA ASP A 87 -13.19 8.51 9.45
C ASP A 87 -12.34 7.28 9.79
N THR A 88 -12.50 6.22 9.02
CA THR A 88 -11.86 4.91 9.26
C THR A 88 -11.28 4.35 7.98
N ILE A 89 -10.33 3.43 8.15
CA ILE A 89 -9.78 2.61 7.08
C ILE A 89 -9.86 1.13 7.48
N SER A 90 -10.27 0.29 6.53
CA SER A 90 -10.21 -1.16 6.64
C SER A 90 -9.13 -1.70 5.72
N PHE A 91 -8.16 -2.39 6.29
CA PHE A 91 -7.14 -3.16 5.59
C PHE A 91 -7.57 -4.63 5.53
N ILE A 92 -7.59 -5.20 4.34
CA ILE A 92 -8.00 -6.58 4.08
C ILE A 92 -6.88 -7.27 3.29
N ASN A 93 -6.17 -8.19 3.94
CA ASN A 93 -5.20 -9.03 3.23
C ASN A 93 -5.99 -10.09 2.44
N GLN A 94 -5.90 -10.09 1.11
CA GLN A 94 -6.65 -11.02 0.26
C GLN A 94 -6.12 -12.46 0.31
N GLN A 95 -4.87 -12.67 0.72
CA GLN A 95 -4.25 -13.99 0.84
C GLN A 95 -4.66 -14.68 2.14
N THR A 96 -4.64 -13.96 3.26
CA THR A 96 -4.95 -14.52 4.59
C THR A 96 -6.40 -14.27 5.03
N LEU A 97 -7.12 -13.39 4.33
CA LEU A 97 -8.45 -12.87 4.69
C LEU A 97 -8.47 -12.13 6.04
N THR A 98 -7.29 -11.77 6.56
CA THR A 98 -7.17 -10.96 7.78
C THR A 98 -7.72 -9.57 7.52
N ARG A 99 -8.59 -9.10 8.42
CA ARG A 99 -9.18 -7.77 8.39
C ARG A 99 -8.78 -6.97 9.62
N ARG A 100 -8.31 -5.75 9.39
CA ARG A 100 -8.03 -4.76 10.43
C ARG A 100 -8.70 -3.45 10.08
N THR A 101 -9.55 -2.95 10.98
CA THR A 101 -10.17 -1.63 10.85
C THR A 101 -9.64 -0.72 11.94
N MET A 102 -9.28 0.51 11.56
CA MET A 102 -8.76 1.51 12.49
C MET A 102 -9.21 2.93 12.10
N PRO A 103 -9.12 3.91 13.02
CA PRO A 103 -9.27 5.32 12.65
C PRO A 103 -8.33 5.69 11.51
N TYR A 104 -8.78 6.56 10.60
CA TYR A 104 -7.95 7.03 9.50
C TYR A 104 -6.78 7.85 10.06
N PRO A 105 -5.52 7.59 9.64
CA PRO A 105 -4.35 8.31 10.11
C PRO A 105 -4.42 9.79 9.66
N ARG A 106 -4.25 10.72 10.60
CA ARG A 106 -4.32 12.17 10.38
C ARG A 106 -2.97 12.83 10.42
#